data_AF-Q1J037-F1
#
_entry.id   AF-Q1J037-F1
#
_cell.length_a   1.000
_cell.length_b   1.000
_cell.length_c   1.000
_cell.angle_alpha   90.00
_cell.angle_beta   90.00
_cell.angle_gamma   90.00
#
_symmetry.space_group_name_H-M   'P 1'
#
loop_
_entity.id
_entity.type
_entity.pdbx_description
1 polymer ?
#
loop_
_entity_poly.entity_id
_entity_poly.type
_entity_poly.pdbx_seq_one_letter_code
_entity_poly.pdbx_strand_id
1 'polypeptide(L)'
;MWASGLAPDQCRKLLLKAYRYREEAVIYRLADIGRLEELKLQLKNAYFKLLRYEWFSELNRDEVIELLPLLIPASLHCAPHGDSWLVNFVNVALDALPRELASRLYLDAFSGYLRSFGYYARATPEEKARMLREFMCLESLPIYRSATARENSQALQDIIRDVLGEEAVAVYQMGLNAALATSRS
;
A
#
# COMPACT_ATOMS: atom_id res chain seq x y z
N MET A 1 -20.16 31.01 2.50
CA MET A 1 -20.70 30.23 3.63
C MET A 1 -21.06 28.86 3.08
N TRP A 2 -20.44 27.78 3.56
CA TRP A 2 -20.83 26.43 3.15
C TRP A 2 -22.31 26.21 3.52
N ALA A 3 -23.04 25.44 2.72
CA ALA A 3 -24.44 25.10 3.03
C ALA A 3 -24.60 24.38 4.39
N SER A 4 -23.50 23.87 4.95
CA SER A 4 -23.41 23.21 6.25
C SER A 4 -22.96 24.12 7.41
N GLY A 5 -22.51 25.35 7.15
CA GLY A 5 -22.06 26.29 8.19
C GLY A 5 -20.78 25.91 8.95
N LEU A 6 -20.04 24.88 8.52
CA LEU A 6 -18.85 24.39 9.22
C LEU A 6 -17.55 25.01 8.67
N ALA A 7 -16.59 25.29 9.55
CA ALA A 7 -15.25 25.70 9.16
C ALA A 7 -14.40 24.50 8.67
N PRO A 8 -13.40 24.70 7.78
CA PRO A 8 -12.59 23.62 7.21
C PRO A 8 -11.98 22.65 8.24
N ASP A 9 -11.44 23.17 9.35
CA ASP A 9 -10.86 22.34 10.42
C ASP A 9 -11.91 21.50 11.16
N GLN A 10 -13.15 21.98 11.24
CA GLN A 10 -14.26 21.25 11.85
C GLN A 10 -14.74 20.14 10.93
N CYS A 11 -14.78 20.40 9.62
CA CYS A 11 -15.09 19.39 8.62
C CYS A 11 -14.05 18.27 8.63
N ARG A 12 -12.75 18.60 8.68
CA ARG A 12 -11.66 17.63 8.82
C ARG A 12 -11.82 16.74 10.05
N LYS A 13 -12.14 17.31 11.21
CA LYS A 13 -12.39 16.55 12.46
C LYS A 13 -13.63 15.66 12.37
N LEU A 14 -14.69 16.11 11.70
CA LEU A 14 -15.91 15.32 11.48
C LEU A 14 -15.67 14.15 10.54
N LEU A 15 -14.93 14.34 9.45
CA LEU A 15 -14.57 13.29 8.50
C LEU A 15 -13.69 12.20 9.16
N LEU A 16 -12.76 12.61 10.01
CA LEU A 16 -11.96 11.67 10.82
C LEU A 16 -12.82 10.87 11.81
N LYS A 17 -13.96 11.41 12.24
CA LYS A 17 -14.88 10.79 13.22
C LYS A 17 -16.00 9.95 12.56
N ALA A 18 -16.42 10.29 11.34
CA ALA A 18 -17.55 9.70 10.62
C ALA A 18 -17.21 8.41 9.83
N TYR A 19 -16.17 7.69 10.26
CA TYR A 19 -15.55 6.52 9.63
C TYR A 19 -16.49 5.32 9.31
N ARG A 20 -17.80 5.44 9.58
CA ARG A 20 -18.80 4.38 9.38
C ARG A 20 -19.73 4.60 8.18
N TYR A 21 -19.81 5.79 7.59
CA TYR A 21 -20.82 6.10 6.56
C TYR A 21 -20.24 6.91 5.39
N ARG A 22 -19.61 6.19 4.45
CA ARG A 22 -19.12 6.71 3.16
C ARG A 22 -20.22 7.44 2.37
N GLU A 23 -21.47 7.04 2.48
CA GLU A 23 -22.58 7.68 1.76
C GLU A 23 -22.83 9.11 2.26
N GLU A 24 -22.69 9.37 3.56
CA GLU A 24 -22.92 10.69 4.15
C GLU A 24 -21.79 11.66 3.81
N ALA A 25 -20.53 11.20 3.78
CA ALA A 25 -19.39 12.04 3.39
C ALA A 25 -19.38 12.40 1.88
N VAL A 26 -19.90 11.52 1.02
CA VAL A 26 -20.11 11.82 -0.42
C VAL A 26 -21.29 12.79 -0.62
N ILE A 27 -22.32 12.72 0.24
CA ILE A 27 -23.44 13.69 0.26
C ILE A 27 -22.94 15.09 0.66
N TYR A 28 -22.01 15.18 1.62
CA TYR A 28 -21.27 16.41 1.91
C TYR A 28 -20.10 16.57 0.93
N ARG A 29 -20.41 16.73 -0.38
CA ARG A 29 -19.44 17.09 -1.42
C ARG A 29 -18.37 18.00 -0.83
N LEU A 30 -17.13 17.51 -0.80
CA LEU A 30 -15.94 18.29 -0.50
C LEU A 30 -15.69 19.24 -1.67
N ALA A 31 -16.63 20.16 -1.93
CA ALA A 31 -16.72 20.95 -3.14
C ALA A 31 -15.48 21.84 -3.38
N ASP A 32 -14.68 22.05 -2.32
CA ASP A 32 -13.47 22.87 -2.34
C ASP A 32 -12.16 22.04 -2.29
N ILE A 33 -12.21 20.70 -2.24
CA ILE A 33 -11.03 19.83 -2.23
C ILE A 33 -10.83 19.22 -3.62
N GLY A 34 -9.63 19.38 -4.18
CA GLY A 34 -9.30 18.78 -5.47
C GLY A 34 -9.35 17.24 -5.42
N ARG A 35 -9.75 16.61 -6.54
CA ARG A 35 -9.92 15.16 -6.70
C ARG A 35 -8.77 14.33 -6.13
N LEU A 36 -7.52 14.73 -6.40
CA LEU A 36 -6.33 14.02 -5.93
C LEU A 36 -6.21 14.02 -4.40
N GLU A 37 -6.51 15.15 -3.76
CA GLU A 37 -6.43 15.27 -2.31
C GLU A 37 -7.57 14.51 -1.62
N GLU A 38 -8.76 14.52 -2.22
CA GLU A 38 -9.85 13.65 -1.82
C GLU A 38 -9.43 12.17 -1.88
N LEU A 39 -8.80 11.73 -2.98
CA LEU A 39 -8.36 10.34 -3.14
C LEU A 39 -7.27 9.96 -2.13
N LYS A 40 -6.31 10.85 -1.81
CA LYS A 40 -5.34 10.60 -0.74
C LYS A 40 -6.00 10.43 0.63
N LEU A 41 -6.98 11.27 0.94
CA LEU A 41 -7.73 11.16 2.19
C LEU A 41 -8.51 9.84 2.24
N GLN A 42 -9.10 9.42 1.12
CA GLN A 42 -9.73 8.11 1.00
C GLN A 42 -8.71 6.99 1.17
N LEU A 43 -7.53 7.03 0.53
CA LEU A 43 -6.51 5.99 0.70
C LEU A 43 -5.99 5.87 2.13
N LYS A 44 -5.88 6.99 2.86
CA LYS A 44 -5.43 7.01 4.26
C LYS A 44 -6.50 6.52 5.24
N ASN A 45 -7.78 6.69 4.91
CA ASN A 45 -8.91 6.46 5.84
C ASN A 45 -9.91 5.40 5.36
N ALA A 46 -9.75 4.82 4.17
CA ALA A 46 -10.60 3.75 3.71
C ALA A 46 -10.03 2.42 4.20
N TYR A 47 -10.94 1.51 4.55
CA TYR A 47 -10.58 0.10 4.54
C TYR A 47 -10.22 -0.26 3.10
N PHE A 48 -9.00 -0.73 2.84
CA PHE A 48 -8.48 -0.94 1.47
C PHE A 48 -9.40 -1.81 0.59
N LYS A 49 -10.22 -2.67 1.21
CA LYS A 49 -11.25 -3.48 0.53
C LYS A 49 -12.40 -2.67 -0.09
N LEU A 50 -12.52 -1.38 0.19
CA LEU A 50 -13.54 -0.48 -0.34
C LEU A 50 -13.04 0.38 -1.50
N LEU A 51 -11.75 0.26 -1.87
CA LEU A 51 -11.18 0.94 -3.03
C LEU A 51 -11.83 0.40 -4.30
N ARG A 52 -12.17 1.30 -5.22
CA ARG A 52 -12.85 1.02 -6.48
C ARG A 52 -11.95 1.39 -7.64
N TYR A 53 -11.91 0.55 -8.69
CA TYR A 53 -11.00 0.76 -9.82
C TYR A 53 -11.32 2.07 -10.57
N GLU A 54 -12.59 2.47 -10.59
CA GLU A 54 -13.10 3.68 -11.24
C GLU A 54 -12.49 4.96 -10.66
N TRP A 55 -11.99 4.91 -9.42
CA TRP A 55 -11.32 6.05 -8.80
C TRP A 55 -9.92 6.32 -9.38
N PHE A 56 -9.37 5.35 -10.12
CA PHE A 56 -8.01 5.38 -10.63
C PHE A 56 -7.95 5.49 -12.16
N SER A 57 -9.08 5.27 -12.87
CA SER A 57 -9.12 5.19 -14.33
C SER A 57 -8.81 6.51 -15.05
N GLU A 58 -8.93 7.64 -14.36
CA GLU A 58 -8.73 8.98 -14.92
C GLU A 58 -7.50 9.71 -14.35
N LEU A 59 -6.62 8.99 -13.65
CA LEU A 59 -5.41 9.57 -13.10
C LEU A 59 -4.37 9.76 -14.20
N ASN A 60 -3.77 10.94 -14.25
CA ASN A 60 -2.58 11.18 -15.05
C ASN A 60 -1.32 10.64 -14.36
N ARG A 61 -0.20 10.65 -15.07
CA ARG A 61 1.09 10.13 -14.59
C ARG A 61 1.55 10.76 -13.27
N ASP A 62 1.43 12.07 -13.13
CA ASP A 62 1.92 12.79 -11.95
C ASP A 62 1.05 12.49 -10.73
N GLU A 63 -0.27 12.40 -10.93
CA GLU A 63 -1.22 11.98 -9.90
C GLU A 63 -0.93 10.54 -9.42
N VAL A 64 -0.60 9.63 -10.34
CA VAL A 64 -0.21 8.25 -9.98
C VAL A 64 1.07 8.23 -9.16
N ILE A 65 2.10 8.99 -9.57
CA ILE A 65 3.36 9.09 -8.82
C ILE A 65 3.11 9.58 -7.39
N GLU A 66 2.23 10.56 -7.23
CA GLU A 66 1.91 11.14 -5.92
C GLU A 66 1.12 10.17 -5.02
N LEU A 67 0.33 9.26 -5.60
CA LEU A 67 -0.46 8.28 -4.87
C LEU A 67 0.29 6.97 -4.58
N LEU A 68 1.29 6.61 -5.38
CA LEU A 68 2.05 5.37 -5.22
C LEU A 68 2.56 5.09 -3.80
N PRO A 69 3.10 6.08 -3.05
CA PRO A 69 3.50 5.88 -1.65
C PRO A 69 2.38 5.37 -0.73
N LEU A 70 1.11 5.67 -1.05
CA LEU A 70 -0.07 5.20 -0.31
C LEU A 70 -0.61 3.88 -0.88
N LEU A 71 -0.51 3.71 -2.20
CA LEU A 71 -1.02 2.53 -2.90
C LEU A 71 -0.16 1.30 -2.71
N ILE A 72 1.18 1.46 -2.63
CA ILE A 72 2.09 0.34 -2.39
C ILE A 72 1.75 -0.35 -1.07
N PRO A 73 1.74 0.32 0.11
CA PRO A 73 1.36 -0.34 1.36
C PRO A 73 -0.06 -0.90 1.37
N ALA A 74 -1.01 -0.20 0.73
CA ALA A 74 -2.39 -0.70 0.58
C ALA A 74 -2.44 -2.02 -0.19
N SER A 75 -1.64 -2.14 -1.26
CA SER A 75 -1.54 -3.36 -2.07
C SER A 75 -0.95 -4.54 -1.29
N LEU A 76 0.02 -4.28 -0.39
CA LEU A 76 0.60 -5.29 0.50
C LEU A 76 -0.44 -5.85 1.48
N HIS A 77 -1.31 -5.00 2.02
CA HIS A 77 -2.40 -5.41 2.91
C HIS A 77 -3.60 -6.06 2.19
N CYS A 78 -3.78 -5.82 0.89
CA CYS A 78 -4.87 -6.40 0.09
C CYS A 78 -4.61 -7.86 -0.33
N ALA A 79 -3.35 -8.30 -0.31
CA ALA A 79 -2.89 -9.59 -0.84
C ALA A 79 -3.54 -10.87 -0.25
N PRO A 80 -3.89 -10.99 1.04
CA PRO A 80 -4.44 -12.25 1.57
C PRO A 80 -5.89 -12.56 1.11
N HIS A 81 -6.49 -11.75 0.23
CA HIS A 81 -7.87 -11.93 -0.25
C HIS A 81 -8.02 -12.01 -1.78
N GLY A 82 -6.93 -12.25 -2.51
CA GLY A 82 -6.93 -12.51 -3.96
C GLY A 82 -6.19 -11.47 -4.79
N ASP A 83 -6.04 -11.75 -6.09
CA ASP A 83 -5.47 -10.84 -7.08
C ASP A 83 -6.37 -9.60 -7.22
N SER A 84 -6.10 -8.61 -6.38
CA SER A 84 -6.80 -7.34 -6.46
C SER A 84 -6.26 -6.55 -7.66
N TRP A 85 -7.17 -5.97 -8.43
CA TRP A 85 -6.85 -5.01 -9.49
C TRP A 85 -5.84 -3.94 -9.01
N LEU A 86 -5.81 -3.63 -7.71
CA LEU A 86 -4.89 -2.69 -7.08
C LEU A 86 -3.43 -3.17 -7.16
N VAL A 87 -3.14 -4.45 -6.93
CA VAL A 87 -1.76 -4.95 -7.03
C VAL A 87 -1.28 -4.89 -8.48
N ASN A 88 -2.14 -5.26 -9.43
CA ASN A 88 -1.82 -5.14 -10.86
C ASN A 88 -1.59 -3.69 -11.26
N PHE A 89 -2.44 -2.77 -10.79
CA PHE A 89 -2.26 -1.34 -11.00
C PHE A 89 -0.91 -0.84 -10.47
N VAL A 90 -0.56 -1.20 -9.23
CA VAL A 90 0.72 -0.79 -8.61
C VAL A 90 1.92 -1.37 -9.37
N ASN A 91 1.88 -2.65 -9.76
CA ASN A 91 2.96 -3.27 -10.52
C ASN A 91 3.17 -2.58 -11.88
N VAL A 92 2.09 -2.34 -12.64
CA VAL A 92 2.16 -1.64 -13.94
C VAL A 92 2.63 -0.21 -13.76
N ALA A 93 2.14 0.50 -12.75
CA ALA A 93 2.53 1.87 -12.46
C ALA A 93 4.03 1.96 -12.13
N LEU A 94 4.55 1.09 -11.26
CA LEU A 94 5.98 1.04 -10.92
C LEU A 94 6.85 0.75 -12.14
N ASP A 95 6.47 -0.25 -12.94
CA ASP A 95 7.26 -0.68 -14.10
C ASP A 95 7.24 0.34 -15.25
N ALA A 96 6.29 1.29 -15.24
CA ALA A 96 6.21 2.39 -16.20
C ALA A 96 7.06 3.63 -15.81
N LEU A 97 7.59 3.68 -14.58
CA LEU A 97 8.38 4.82 -14.10
C LEU A 97 9.88 4.70 -14.47
N PRO A 98 10.62 5.82 -14.47
CA PRO A 98 12.08 5.78 -14.50
C PRO A 98 12.62 4.91 -13.36
N ARG A 99 13.62 4.08 -13.65
CA ARG A 99 14.13 3.03 -12.75
C ARG A 99 14.49 3.55 -11.36
N GLU A 100 15.20 4.67 -11.29
CA GLU A 100 15.58 5.30 -10.02
C GLU A 100 14.36 5.78 -9.20
N LEU A 101 13.34 6.33 -9.87
CA LEU A 101 12.11 6.77 -9.20
C LEU A 101 11.30 5.58 -8.69
N ALA A 102 11.12 4.55 -9.53
CA ALA A 102 10.41 3.33 -9.18
C ALA A 102 11.06 2.62 -7.97
N SER A 103 12.39 2.45 -8.02
CA SER A 103 13.19 1.87 -6.93
C SER A 103 12.99 2.61 -5.61
N ARG A 104 13.14 3.94 -5.62
CA ARG A 104 12.96 4.77 -4.43
C ARG A 104 11.56 4.65 -3.84
N LEU A 105 10.52 4.83 -4.67
CA LEU A 105 9.13 4.75 -4.21
C LEU A 105 8.80 3.36 -3.65
N TYR A 106 9.27 2.31 -4.32
CA TYR A 106 9.08 0.93 -3.89
C TYR A 106 9.74 0.65 -2.53
N LEU A 107 11.04 0.93 -2.41
CA LEU A 107 11.82 0.65 -1.20
C LEU A 107 11.37 1.51 -0.01
N ASP A 108 11.10 2.79 -0.22
CA ASP A 108 10.62 3.70 0.84
C ASP A 108 9.27 3.23 1.39
N ALA A 109 8.33 2.89 0.50
CA ALA A 109 7.01 2.42 0.88
C ALA A 109 7.07 1.07 1.62
N PHE A 110 7.90 0.13 1.13
CA PHE A 110 8.08 -1.18 1.78
C PHE A 110 8.74 -1.04 3.15
N SER A 111 9.76 -0.19 3.27
CA SER A 111 10.42 0.10 4.55
C SER A 111 9.43 0.69 5.57
N GLY A 112 8.62 1.66 5.15
CA GLY A 112 7.56 2.25 5.97
C GLY A 112 6.53 1.21 6.42
N TYR A 113 6.11 0.32 5.51
CA TYR A 113 5.21 -0.79 5.81
C TYR A 113 5.79 -1.73 6.88
N LEU A 114 7.02 -2.22 6.71
CA LEU A 114 7.64 -3.15 7.66
C LEU A 114 7.81 -2.50 9.04
N ARG A 115 8.23 -1.24 9.10
CA ARG A 115 8.38 -0.49 10.36
C ARG A 115 7.07 -0.23 11.09
N SER A 116 5.93 -0.23 10.38
CA SER A 116 4.61 -0.10 11.00
C SER A 116 4.29 -1.26 11.96
N PHE A 117 4.94 -2.42 11.78
CA PHE A 117 4.86 -3.56 12.69
C PHE A 117 5.84 -3.43 13.87
N GLY A 118 5.93 -2.25 14.49
CA GLY A 118 6.90 -1.96 15.55
C GLY A 118 6.80 -2.83 16.80
N TYR A 119 5.75 -3.64 16.95
CA TYR A 119 5.65 -4.65 18.01
C TYR A 119 6.42 -5.94 17.69
N TYR A 120 6.82 -6.17 16.43
CA TYR A 120 7.52 -7.36 15.96
C TYR A 120 8.79 -7.65 16.77
N ALA A 121 9.57 -6.62 17.10
CA ALA A 121 10.81 -6.76 17.87
C ALA A 121 10.60 -7.34 19.28
N ARG A 122 9.38 -7.21 19.84
CA ARG A 122 9.02 -7.68 21.19
C ARG A 122 8.19 -8.96 21.18
N ALA A 123 7.82 -9.46 20.00
CA ALA A 123 6.96 -10.63 19.83
C ALA A 123 7.74 -11.92 20.14
N THR A 124 7.04 -12.97 20.60
CA THR A 124 7.65 -14.30 20.76
C THR A 124 8.04 -14.89 19.40
N PRO A 125 8.91 -15.93 19.35
CA PRO A 125 9.25 -16.60 18.10
C PRO A 125 8.02 -17.09 17.32
N GLU A 126 7.01 -17.62 18.01
CA GLU A 126 5.76 -18.09 17.42
C GLU A 126 4.93 -16.93 16.86
N GLU A 127 4.84 -15.81 17.59
CA GLU A 127 4.16 -14.62 17.13
C GLU A 127 4.84 -14.00 15.92
N LYS A 128 6.18 -13.95 15.91
CA LYS A 128 6.96 -13.49 14.75
C LYS A 128 6.68 -14.34 13.52
N ALA A 129 6.72 -15.68 13.65
CA ALA A 129 6.42 -16.59 12.55
C ALA A 129 5.00 -16.36 12.01
N ARG A 130 4.01 -16.21 12.90
CA ARG A 130 2.64 -15.87 12.54
C ARG A 130 2.56 -14.52 11.82
N MET A 131 3.25 -13.49 12.31
CA MET A 131 3.27 -12.18 11.68
C MET A 131 3.82 -12.20 10.26
N LEU A 132 4.95 -12.87 10.03
CA LEU A 132 5.57 -12.93 8.71
C LEU A 132 4.65 -13.58 7.67
N ARG A 133 3.92 -14.63 8.05
CA ARG A 133 3.08 -15.42 7.13
C ARG A 133 1.63 -14.95 7.03
N GLU A 134 1.00 -14.64 8.16
CA GLU A 134 -0.45 -14.37 8.20
C GLU A 134 -0.78 -12.88 8.12
N PHE A 135 0.06 -12.01 8.70
CA PHE A 135 -0.22 -10.56 8.72
C PHE A 135 0.54 -9.80 7.65
N MET A 136 1.83 -10.11 7.45
CA MET A 136 2.67 -9.49 6.43
C MET A 136 2.62 -10.23 5.10
N CYS A 137 2.25 -11.52 5.12
CA CYS A 137 2.18 -12.40 3.96
C CYS A 137 3.46 -12.43 3.11
N LEU A 138 4.64 -12.27 3.73
CA LEU A 138 5.90 -12.09 2.99
C LEU A 138 6.24 -13.23 2.03
N GLU A 139 5.67 -14.43 2.22
CA GLU A 139 5.86 -15.59 1.35
C GLU A 139 4.93 -15.63 0.12
N SER A 140 3.99 -14.69 -0.01
CA SER A 140 2.94 -14.76 -1.05
C SER A 140 2.52 -13.41 -1.64
N LEU A 141 3.23 -12.32 -1.33
CA LEU A 141 2.89 -10.98 -1.86
C LEU A 141 3.01 -10.92 -3.40
N PRO A 142 1.90 -10.66 -4.13
CA PRO A 142 1.93 -10.63 -5.60
C PRO A 142 2.69 -9.42 -6.18
N ILE A 143 3.03 -8.43 -5.35
CA ILE A 143 3.85 -7.27 -5.75
C ILE A 143 5.27 -7.68 -6.23
N TYR A 144 5.76 -8.84 -5.78
CA TYR A 144 7.05 -9.38 -6.21
C TYR A 144 7.09 -9.76 -7.71
N ARG A 145 5.93 -9.78 -8.38
CA ARG A 145 5.85 -10.04 -9.82
C ARG A 145 6.38 -8.88 -10.67
N SER A 146 6.37 -7.64 -10.17
CA SER A 146 6.87 -6.45 -10.90
C SER A 146 8.35 -6.57 -11.26
N ALA A 147 8.77 -5.96 -12.37
CA ALA A 147 10.19 -5.87 -12.73
C ALA A 147 10.96 -5.08 -11.67
N THR A 148 10.34 -4.00 -11.16
CA THR A 148 10.88 -3.18 -10.07
C THR A 148 11.24 -4.01 -8.84
N ALA A 149 10.38 -4.93 -8.39
CA ALA A 149 10.68 -5.78 -7.24
C ALA A 149 11.88 -6.73 -7.49
N ARG A 150 12.03 -7.26 -8.70
CA ARG A 150 13.13 -8.17 -9.06
C ARG A 150 14.47 -7.45 -9.07
N GLU A 151 14.50 -6.27 -9.70
CA GLU A 151 15.67 -5.39 -9.79
C GLU A 151 16.15 -4.94 -8.41
N ASN A 152 15.22 -4.76 -7.47
CA ASN A 152 15.50 -4.28 -6.11
C ASN A 152 15.51 -5.40 -5.06
N SER A 153 15.57 -6.67 -5.47
CA SER A 153 15.46 -7.82 -4.58
C SER A 153 16.52 -7.84 -3.47
N GLN A 154 17.77 -7.57 -3.81
CA GLN A 154 18.85 -7.48 -2.82
C GLN A 154 18.65 -6.31 -1.84
N ALA A 155 18.32 -5.12 -2.34
CA ALA A 155 18.10 -3.95 -1.50
C ALA A 155 16.91 -4.15 -0.53
N LEU A 156 15.82 -4.77 -1.00
CA LEU A 156 14.70 -5.11 -0.14
C LEU A 156 15.07 -6.18 0.89
N GLN A 157 15.86 -7.19 0.50
CA GLN A 157 16.36 -8.19 1.43
C GLN A 157 17.16 -7.57 2.57
N ASP A 158 18.02 -6.60 2.25
CA ASP A 158 18.84 -5.90 3.25
C ASP A 158 17.95 -5.08 4.20
N ILE A 159 16.92 -4.41 3.69
CA ILE A 159 15.92 -3.72 4.53
C ILE A 159 15.17 -4.72 5.44
N ILE A 160 14.76 -5.87 4.91
CA ILE A 160 14.04 -6.89 5.69
C ILE A 160 14.93 -7.43 6.81
N ARG A 161 16.20 -7.71 6.51
CA ARG A 161 17.18 -8.14 7.51
C ARG A 161 17.35 -7.10 8.61
N ASP A 162 17.49 -5.83 8.23
CA ASP A 162 17.72 -4.74 9.19
C ASP A 162 16.49 -4.47 10.07
N VAL A 163 15.27 -4.60 9.51
CA VAL A 163 14.03 -4.27 10.22
C VAL A 163 13.49 -5.47 11.01
N LEU A 164 13.61 -6.68 10.48
CA LEU A 164 12.94 -7.88 10.98
C LEU A 164 13.89 -9.04 11.32
N GLY A 165 15.17 -8.97 10.98
CA GLY A 165 16.13 -10.06 11.24
C GLY A 165 16.20 -11.13 10.14
N GLU A 166 17.15 -12.04 10.31
CA GLU A 166 17.47 -13.10 9.32
C GLU A 166 16.31 -14.10 9.14
N GLU A 167 15.50 -14.34 10.16
CA GLU A 167 14.34 -15.23 10.06
C GLU A 167 13.34 -14.75 9.00
N ALA A 168 13.18 -13.44 8.83
CA ALA A 168 12.28 -12.84 7.86
C ALA A 168 12.82 -12.91 6.44
N VAL A 169 14.15 -12.91 6.27
CA VAL A 169 14.81 -13.03 4.96
C VAL A 169 14.46 -14.36 4.29
N ALA A 170 14.44 -15.46 5.05
CA ALA A 170 14.06 -16.76 4.52
C ALA A 170 12.62 -16.77 3.98
N VAL A 171 11.68 -16.18 4.73
CA VAL A 171 10.25 -16.09 4.32
C VAL A 171 10.10 -15.22 3.07
N TYR A 172 10.83 -14.10 3.01
CA TYR A 172 10.86 -13.23 1.83
C TYR A 172 11.39 -13.97 0.59
N GLN A 173 12.51 -14.68 0.70
CA GLN A 173 13.09 -15.43 -0.42
C GLN A 173 12.13 -16.51 -0.94
N MET A 174 11.39 -17.19 -0.06
CA MET A 174 10.34 -18.14 -0.46
C MET A 174 9.29 -17.46 -1.35
N GLY A 175 8.80 -16.28 -0.94
CA GLY A 175 7.79 -15.55 -1.70
C GLY A 175 8.31 -14.99 -3.03
N LEU A 176 9.53 -14.46 -3.03
CA LEU A 176 10.17 -13.99 -4.26
C LEU A 176 10.36 -15.13 -5.26
N ASN A 177 10.86 -16.29 -4.81
CA ASN A 177 11.05 -17.46 -5.65
C ASN A 177 9.72 -17.98 -6.22
N ALA A 178 8.66 -18.01 -5.40
CA ALA A 178 7.33 -18.40 -5.85
C ALA A 178 6.81 -17.47 -6.95
N ALA A 179 6.92 -16.15 -6.75
CA ALA A 179 6.50 -15.15 -7.75
C ALA A 179 7.28 -15.26 -9.07
N LEU A 180 8.58 -15.56 -8.99
CA LEU A 180 9.45 -15.78 -10.16
C LEU A 180 9.09 -17.07 -10.91
N ALA A 181 8.68 -18.12 -10.22
CA ALA A 181 8.25 -19.37 -10.84
C ALA A 181 6.95 -19.19 -11.63
N THR A 182 5.96 -18.46 -11.10
CA THR A 182 4.69 -18.16 -11.80
C THR A 182 4.87 -17.29 -13.03
N SER A 183 5.94 -16.49 -13.10
CA SER A 183 6.21 -15.60 -14.23
C SER A 183 6.85 -16.30 -15.44
N ARG A 184 7.17 -17.60 -15.33
CA ARG A 184 7.83 -18.41 -16.36
C ARG A 184 6.90 -19.45 -17.01
N SER A 185 5.68 -19.59 -16.51
CA SER A 185 4.61 -20.46 -17.04
C SER A 185 3.63 -19.66 -17.89
#